data_AF-A0A6B9F450-F1
#
_entry.id   AF-A0A6B9F450-F1
#
_cell.length_a   1.000
_cell.length_b   1.000
_cell.length_c   1.000
_cell.angle_alpha   90.00
_cell.angle_beta   90.00
_cell.angle_gamma   90.00
#
_symmetry.space_group_name_H-M   'P 1'
#
loop_
_entity.id
_entity.type
_entity.pdbx_description
1 polymer ?
#
loop_
_entity_poly.entity_id
_entity_poly.type
_entity_poly.pdbx_seq_one_letter_code
_entity_poly.pdbx_strand_id
1 'polypeptide(L)'
;MSAPKSRLVAVFVIVVAVLVGAAAVAPYALGTGGDADDAAPIENQQFQPDTVLPDEEPEDGEISMASSERGKTVLVDVGHSNDVSETDLEPLLTTLVENGHEVRFYRGQRQDLNESLRSADAFVVANPRERFTNDELAGVEAFTDAGGRMLVMGGPPSIQASGGLLFGLGGFEPTAPRTTDLASTYGIAYGSGYLYNMEENDNNYKSIYAEPASSGGLADGVERVVVRDAVPIRTDGGTQVLVGTEGTTLSTTRDTGEYAVLARSQGGNVTAVGDTSFLSRENAYDADNEVLIGNLADFLVTGDKAEGAPKPPGADAPNGGTGPAPGSGPTEPPREPTPAPA
;
A
#
# COMPACT_ATOMS: atom_id res chain seq x y z
N MET A 1 -63.94 -40.19 10.98
CA MET A 1 -64.19 -41.30 10.03
C MET A 1 -62.91 -41.54 9.25
N SER A 2 -62.18 -42.61 9.58
CA SER A 2 -60.89 -42.94 8.96
C SER A 2 -61.15 -43.66 7.64
N ALA A 3 -60.71 -43.08 6.51
CA ALA A 3 -60.80 -43.77 5.22
C ALA A 3 -60.00 -45.07 5.30
N PRO A 4 -60.54 -46.23 4.84
CA PRO A 4 -59.82 -47.49 4.92
C PRO A 4 -58.52 -47.37 4.12
N LYS A 5 -57.38 -47.72 4.74
CA LYS A 5 -56.02 -47.60 4.19
C LYS A 5 -55.88 -48.18 2.77
N SER A 6 -56.75 -49.12 2.38
CA SER A 6 -56.84 -49.69 1.04
C SER A 6 -57.27 -48.68 -0.05
N ARG A 7 -58.11 -47.68 0.28
CA ARG A 7 -58.53 -46.65 -0.68
C ARG A 7 -57.41 -45.66 -1.01
N LEU A 8 -56.59 -45.31 -0.02
CA LEU A 8 -55.43 -44.42 -0.22
C LEU A 8 -54.33 -45.10 -1.06
N VAL A 9 -54.10 -46.40 -0.84
CA VAL A 9 -53.16 -47.19 -1.66
C VAL A 9 -53.65 -47.32 -3.10
N ALA A 10 -54.93 -47.57 -3.32
CA ALA A 10 -55.49 -47.66 -4.67
C ALA A 10 -55.39 -46.33 -5.43
N VAL A 11 -55.67 -45.21 -4.77
CA VAL A 11 -55.52 -43.86 -5.36
C VAL A 11 -54.06 -43.57 -5.69
N PHE A 12 -53.12 -43.92 -4.79
CA PHE A 12 -51.69 -43.74 -5.03
C PHE A 12 -51.20 -44.52 -6.25
N VAL A 13 -51.60 -45.79 -6.39
CA VAL A 13 -51.22 -46.62 -7.54
C VAL A 13 -51.78 -46.04 -8.85
N ILE A 14 -53.01 -45.53 -8.84
CA ILE A 14 -53.62 -44.91 -10.02
C ILE A 14 -52.87 -43.62 -10.42
N VAL A 15 -52.54 -42.76 -9.44
CA VAL A 15 -51.80 -41.51 -9.72
C VAL A 15 -50.41 -41.80 -10.29
N VAL A 16 -49.70 -42.78 -9.72
CA VAL A 16 -48.38 -43.19 -10.23
C VAL A 16 -48.50 -43.77 -11.64
N ALA A 17 -49.50 -44.62 -11.91
CA ALA A 17 -49.72 -45.18 -13.25
C ALA A 17 -50.06 -44.10 -14.29
N VAL A 18 -50.81 -43.06 -13.91
CA VAL A 18 -51.13 -41.92 -14.79
C VAL A 18 -49.89 -41.08 -15.07
N LEU A 19 -49.05 -40.82 -14.06
CA LEU A 19 -47.80 -40.05 -14.25
C LEU A 19 -46.78 -40.79 -15.13
N VAL A 20 -46.61 -42.10 -14.91
CA VAL A 20 -45.72 -42.93 -15.73
C VAL A 20 -46.27 -43.09 -17.15
N GLY A 21 -47.59 -43.25 -17.29
CA GLY A 21 -48.26 -43.26 -18.59
C GLY A 21 -48.04 -41.94 -19.34
N ALA A 22 -48.29 -40.80 -18.69
CA ALA A 22 -48.11 -39.48 -19.29
C ALA A 22 -46.66 -39.24 -19.75
N ALA A 23 -45.66 -39.66 -18.96
CA ALA A 23 -44.25 -39.55 -19.32
C ALA A 23 -43.86 -40.45 -20.51
N ALA A 24 -44.51 -41.61 -20.67
CA ALA A 24 -44.25 -42.52 -21.79
C ALA A 24 -44.92 -42.07 -23.11
N VAL A 25 -46.05 -41.36 -23.06
CA VAL A 25 -46.74 -40.85 -24.26
C VAL A 25 -46.26 -39.46 -24.66
N ALA A 26 -45.69 -38.67 -23.74
CA ALA A 26 -45.20 -37.32 -24.01
C ALA A 26 -44.24 -37.21 -25.22
N PRO A 27 -43.27 -38.12 -25.44
CA PRO A 27 -42.38 -38.04 -26.61
C PRO A 27 -43.10 -38.24 -27.95
N TYR A 28 -44.17 -39.04 -27.96
CA TYR A 28 -44.95 -39.37 -29.16
C TYR A 28 -46.06 -38.35 -29.45
N ALA A 29 -46.60 -37.71 -28.42
CA ALA A 29 -47.63 -36.67 -28.56
C ALA A 29 -47.06 -35.28 -28.88
N LEU A 30 -45.81 -35.00 -28.49
CA LEU A 30 -45.17 -33.70 -28.66
C LEU A 30 -44.36 -33.54 -29.96
N GLY A 31 -44.40 -34.52 -30.87
CA GLY A 31 -43.85 -34.37 -32.22
C GLY A 31 -42.36 -33.97 -32.23
N THR A 32 -41.47 -34.85 -31.76
CA THR A 32 -40.03 -34.69 -32.00
C THR A 32 -39.68 -35.26 -33.37
N GLY A 33 -40.09 -34.54 -34.41
CA GLY A 33 -39.85 -34.88 -35.82
C GLY A 33 -39.47 -33.67 -36.66
N GLY A 34 -38.70 -32.74 -36.08
CA GLY A 34 -38.06 -31.63 -36.80
C GLY A 34 -36.56 -31.80 -36.70
N ASP A 35 -35.91 -31.86 -37.87
CA ASP A 35 -34.48 -32.02 -38.08
C ASP A 35 -33.63 -31.17 -37.12
N ALA A 36 -32.75 -31.85 -36.37
CA ALA A 36 -31.79 -31.23 -35.46
C ALA A 36 -30.53 -30.70 -36.20
N ASP A 37 -30.68 -30.28 -37.46
CA ASP A 37 -29.57 -29.84 -38.32
C ASP A 37 -29.72 -28.41 -38.85
N ASP A 38 -30.73 -27.66 -38.40
CA ASP A 38 -30.95 -26.26 -38.83
C ASP A 38 -31.09 -25.30 -37.63
N ALA A 39 -30.29 -25.56 -36.57
CA ALA A 39 -29.97 -24.50 -35.63
C ALA A 39 -28.95 -23.59 -36.32
N ALA A 40 -29.39 -22.41 -36.76
CA ALA A 40 -28.46 -21.35 -37.15
C ALA A 40 -27.35 -21.28 -36.09
N PRO A 41 -26.06 -21.40 -36.45
CA PRO A 41 -25.01 -21.34 -35.47
C PRO A 41 -25.15 -19.99 -34.76
N ILE A 42 -25.58 -20.04 -33.50
CA ILE A 42 -25.55 -18.88 -32.62
C ILE A 42 -24.05 -18.67 -32.35
N GLU A 43 -23.38 -17.95 -33.24
CA GLU A 43 -22.03 -17.43 -33.02
C GLU A 43 -22.14 -16.34 -31.97
N ASN A 44 -22.27 -16.75 -30.72
CA ASN A 44 -22.23 -15.82 -29.62
C ASN A 44 -20.76 -15.54 -29.29
N GLN A 45 -20.29 -14.35 -29.68
CA GLN A 45 -18.91 -13.89 -29.50
C GLN A 45 -18.45 -14.02 -28.03
N GLN A 46 -19.39 -14.01 -27.08
CA GLN A 46 -19.15 -14.17 -25.64
C GLN A 46 -18.69 -15.60 -25.24
N PHE A 47 -18.78 -16.58 -26.14
CA PHE A 47 -18.38 -17.99 -25.93
C PHE A 47 -17.23 -18.42 -26.85
N GLN A 48 -16.60 -17.47 -27.55
CA GLN A 48 -15.36 -17.70 -28.30
C GLN A 48 -14.21 -17.61 -27.29
N PRO A 49 -13.54 -18.73 -26.91
CA PRO A 49 -12.47 -18.70 -25.91
C PRO A 49 -11.34 -17.72 -26.32
N ASP A 50 -11.10 -17.56 -27.62
CA ASP A 50 -10.11 -16.64 -28.19
C ASP A 50 -10.51 -15.15 -28.06
N THR A 51 -11.73 -14.83 -27.60
CA THR A 51 -12.25 -13.46 -27.38
C THR A 51 -12.55 -13.20 -25.90
N VAL A 52 -12.41 -14.22 -25.04
CA VAL A 52 -12.73 -14.16 -23.60
C VAL A 52 -11.46 -14.01 -22.76
N LEU A 53 -10.30 -14.42 -23.28
CA LEU A 53 -9.04 -14.18 -22.62
C LEU A 53 -8.62 -12.73 -22.90
N PRO A 54 -8.57 -11.87 -21.88
CA PRO A 54 -7.96 -10.56 -22.04
C PRO A 54 -6.48 -10.72 -22.39
N ASP A 55 -5.92 -9.72 -23.06
CA ASP A 55 -4.49 -9.67 -23.33
C ASP A 55 -3.74 -9.64 -21.99
N GLU A 56 -2.96 -10.69 -21.69
CA GLU A 56 -2.06 -10.73 -20.55
C GLU A 56 -0.76 -10.00 -20.94
N GLU A 57 -0.33 -9.06 -20.11
CA GLU A 57 0.96 -8.37 -20.32
C GLU A 57 2.13 -9.31 -19.99
N PRO A 58 3.29 -9.15 -20.66
CA PRO A 58 4.41 -10.08 -20.52
C PRO A 58 5.03 -10.06 -19.12
N GLU A 59 4.95 -11.19 -18.39
CA GLU A 59 5.56 -11.39 -17.06
C GLU A 59 7.04 -11.89 -17.14
N ASP A 60 7.80 -11.44 -18.14
CA ASP A 60 9.18 -11.91 -18.41
C ASP A 60 10.20 -10.80 -18.12
N GLY A 61 10.25 -10.32 -16.87
CA GLY A 61 11.15 -9.25 -16.43
C GLY A 61 12.26 -9.71 -15.48
N GLU A 62 13.36 -8.97 -15.43
CA GLU A 62 14.34 -9.01 -14.33
C GLU A 62 14.34 -7.62 -13.67
N ILE A 63 14.18 -7.57 -12.35
CA ILE A 63 14.28 -6.30 -11.62
C ILE A 63 15.75 -5.90 -11.60
N SER A 64 16.08 -4.77 -12.23
CA SER A 64 17.46 -4.27 -12.32
C SER A 64 17.57 -2.84 -11.80
N MET A 65 18.76 -2.50 -11.29
CA MET A 65 19.11 -1.16 -10.82
C MET A 65 20.06 -0.50 -11.81
N ALA A 66 19.87 0.79 -12.11
CA ALA A 66 20.80 1.57 -12.91
C ALA A 66 21.94 2.15 -12.06
N SER A 67 21.74 2.33 -10.76
CA SER A 67 22.75 2.83 -9.83
C SER A 67 23.92 1.86 -9.67
N SER A 68 25.13 2.41 -9.64
CA SER A 68 26.35 1.66 -9.31
C SER A 68 26.81 1.85 -7.86
N GLU A 69 26.06 2.60 -7.04
CA GLU A 69 26.30 2.78 -5.62
C GLU A 69 26.30 1.43 -4.88
N ARG A 70 27.05 1.32 -3.79
CA ARG A 70 27.10 0.10 -2.97
C ARG A 70 27.23 0.44 -1.49
N GLY A 71 26.85 -0.50 -0.63
CA GLY A 71 27.06 -0.38 0.83
C GLY A 71 26.13 0.61 1.54
N LYS A 72 25.15 1.18 0.84
CA LYS A 72 24.08 1.96 1.47
C LYS A 72 23.23 1.08 2.38
N THR A 73 22.74 1.65 3.46
CA THR A 73 21.87 1.00 4.43
C THR A 73 20.42 1.50 4.29
N VAL A 74 19.50 0.61 3.95
CA VAL A 74 18.07 0.90 3.86
C VAL A 74 17.37 0.41 5.12
N LEU A 75 16.76 1.33 5.87
CA LEU A 75 15.96 1.01 7.05
C LEU A 75 14.50 0.80 6.63
N VAL A 76 13.91 -0.35 6.97
CA VAL A 76 12.52 -0.69 6.71
C VAL A 76 11.74 -0.63 8.02
N ASP A 77 10.66 0.13 8.03
CA ASP A 77 9.74 0.20 9.16
C ASP A 77 8.84 -1.02 9.24
N VAL A 78 8.94 -1.74 10.35
CA VAL A 78 8.01 -2.79 10.79
C VAL A 78 7.59 -2.55 12.25
N GLY A 79 7.84 -1.34 12.77
CA GLY A 79 7.63 -0.96 14.16
C GLY A 79 6.27 -0.32 14.42
N HIS A 80 5.58 0.14 13.38
CA HIS A 80 4.32 0.89 13.49
C HIS A 80 3.10 0.05 13.10
N SER A 81 3.12 -1.23 13.44
CA SER A 81 2.07 -2.20 13.10
C SER A 81 1.70 -2.20 11.62
N ASN A 82 2.71 -2.08 10.76
CA ASN A 82 2.59 -1.95 9.32
C ASN A 82 1.73 -3.08 8.72
N ASP A 83 0.79 -2.74 7.83
CA ASP A 83 -0.05 -3.69 7.10
C ASP A 83 0.60 -4.16 5.81
N VAL A 84 1.79 -4.70 5.96
CA VAL A 84 2.60 -5.24 4.87
C VAL A 84 3.64 -6.17 5.50
N SER A 85 3.86 -7.32 4.88
CA SER A 85 4.85 -8.28 5.34
C SER A 85 6.20 -8.08 4.67
N GLU A 86 7.26 -8.63 5.26
CA GLU A 86 8.60 -8.65 4.62
C GLU A 86 8.55 -9.40 3.27
N THR A 87 7.68 -10.41 3.14
CA THR A 87 7.45 -11.14 1.88
C THR A 87 6.82 -10.26 0.81
N ASP A 88 5.89 -9.36 1.19
CA ASP A 88 5.25 -8.45 0.23
C ASP A 88 6.22 -7.40 -0.31
N LEU A 89 7.29 -7.11 0.42
CA LEU A 89 8.34 -6.17 -0.01
C LEU A 89 9.53 -6.89 -0.68
N GLU A 90 9.52 -8.21 -0.71
CA GLU A 90 10.70 -9.01 -1.04
C GLU A 90 11.34 -8.68 -2.38
N PRO A 91 10.61 -8.49 -3.50
CA PRO A 91 11.20 -8.01 -4.76
C PRO A 91 12.10 -6.79 -4.61
N LEU A 92 11.66 -5.75 -3.89
CA LEU A 92 12.49 -4.57 -3.62
C LEU A 92 13.67 -4.90 -2.68
N LEU A 93 13.42 -5.64 -1.59
CA LEU A 93 14.45 -5.94 -0.60
C LEU A 93 15.56 -6.83 -1.16
N THR A 94 15.20 -7.85 -1.93
CA THR A 94 16.12 -8.75 -2.61
C THR A 94 16.94 -8.00 -3.64
N THR A 95 16.30 -7.14 -4.46
CA THR A 95 17.01 -6.28 -5.43
C THR A 95 18.07 -5.43 -4.75
N LEU A 96 17.74 -4.78 -3.63
CA LEU A 96 18.72 -3.99 -2.85
C LEU A 96 19.89 -4.85 -2.34
N VAL A 97 19.60 -6.02 -1.77
CA VAL A 97 20.62 -6.93 -1.22
C VAL A 97 21.53 -7.50 -2.30
N GLU A 98 20.97 -7.93 -3.43
CA GLU A 98 21.72 -8.47 -4.57
C GLU A 98 22.64 -7.43 -5.20
N ASN A 99 22.27 -6.14 -5.13
CA ASN A 99 23.10 -5.02 -5.57
C ASN A 99 24.11 -4.52 -4.52
N GLY A 100 24.22 -5.21 -3.37
CA GLY A 100 25.26 -4.96 -2.37
C GLY A 100 24.92 -3.88 -1.36
N HIS A 101 23.63 -3.63 -1.12
CA HIS A 101 23.13 -2.77 -0.05
C HIS A 101 22.73 -3.60 1.18
N GLU A 102 22.70 -2.95 2.34
CA GLU A 102 22.24 -3.57 3.59
C GLU A 102 20.78 -3.19 3.86
N VAL A 103 19.93 -4.18 4.14
CA VAL A 103 18.55 -3.96 4.61
C VAL A 103 18.48 -4.21 6.11
N ARG A 104 18.00 -3.21 6.85
CA ARG A 104 17.79 -3.27 8.30
C ARG A 104 16.33 -3.00 8.62
N PHE A 105 15.83 -3.56 9.72
CA PHE A 105 14.43 -3.42 10.12
C PHE A 105 14.30 -2.67 11.45
N TYR A 106 13.55 -1.57 11.44
CA TYR A 106 13.12 -0.87 12.64
C TYR A 106 11.88 -1.54 13.22
N ARG A 107 11.96 -1.97 14.49
CA ARG A 107 10.90 -2.74 15.18
C ARG A 107 10.29 -2.02 16.39
N GLY A 108 10.71 -0.78 16.69
CA GLY A 108 10.23 0.02 17.84
C GLY A 108 10.57 -0.50 19.25
N GLN A 109 10.99 -1.77 19.41
CA GLN A 109 11.12 -2.42 20.73
C GLN A 109 12.50 -2.29 21.40
N ARG A 110 13.55 -1.99 20.63
CA ARG A 110 14.96 -2.10 21.09
C ARG A 110 15.80 -0.85 20.89
N GLN A 111 15.44 -0.02 19.92
CA GLN A 111 16.18 1.17 19.53
C GLN A 111 15.18 2.25 19.19
N ASP A 112 15.58 3.49 19.46
CA ASP A 112 14.87 4.68 19.03
C ASP A 112 14.97 4.83 17.49
N LEU A 113 13.92 5.37 16.85
CA LEU A 113 13.92 5.55 15.40
C LEU A 113 15.04 6.51 14.97
N ASN A 114 15.24 7.61 15.69
CA ASN A 114 16.24 8.62 15.33
C ASN A 114 17.65 8.05 15.47
N GLU A 115 17.90 7.16 16.44
CA GLU A 115 19.14 6.40 16.51
C GLU A 115 19.33 5.48 15.30
N SER A 116 18.28 4.78 14.87
CA SER A 116 18.33 3.88 13.71
C SER A 116 18.62 4.66 12.42
N LEU A 117 17.91 5.78 12.21
CA LEU A 117 18.05 6.67 11.05
C LEU A 117 19.45 7.29 10.92
N ARG A 118 20.17 7.53 12.03
CA ARG A 118 21.56 8.05 11.98
C ARG A 118 22.50 7.16 11.20
N SER A 119 22.27 5.86 11.28
CA SER A 119 23.09 4.81 10.66
C SER A 119 22.49 4.24 9.38
N ALA A 120 21.38 4.80 8.90
CA ALA A 120 20.76 4.44 7.64
C ALA A 120 21.03 5.52 6.59
N ASP A 121 20.90 5.20 5.31
CA ASP A 121 20.94 6.13 4.18
C ASP A 121 19.55 6.39 3.61
N ALA A 122 18.66 5.41 3.75
CA ALA A 122 17.28 5.48 3.28
C ALA A 122 16.29 4.89 4.30
N PHE A 123 15.03 5.28 4.17
CA PHE A 123 13.94 4.85 5.04
C PHE A 123 12.70 4.44 4.21
N VAL A 124 12.20 3.22 4.42
CA VAL A 124 11.02 2.69 3.77
C VAL A 124 9.91 2.50 4.79
N VAL A 125 8.76 3.11 4.55
CA VAL A 125 7.56 2.98 5.37
C VAL A 125 6.41 2.56 4.48
N ALA A 126 5.83 1.41 4.76
CA ALA A 126 4.72 0.89 3.98
C ALA A 126 3.54 0.52 4.89
N ASN A 127 2.35 1.03 4.55
CA ASN A 127 1.09 0.85 5.29
C ASN A 127 1.19 0.95 6.84
N PRO A 128 1.81 1.98 7.43
CA PRO A 128 1.90 2.10 8.89
C PRO A 128 0.51 2.23 9.50
N ARG A 129 0.21 1.53 10.59
CA ARG A 129 -1.10 1.61 11.28
C ARG A 129 -1.05 2.45 12.55
N GLU A 130 0.11 2.52 13.18
CA GLU A 130 0.35 3.35 14.34
C GLU A 130 0.85 4.74 13.95
N ARG A 131 0.62 5.70 14.84
CA ARG A 131 1.08 7.08 14.64
C ARG A 131 2.54 7.16 15.03
N PHE A 132 3.30 7.89 14.23
CA PHE A 132 4.63 8.35 14.61
C PHE A 132 4.48 9.41 15.72
N THR A 133 5.39 9.37 16.69
CA THR A 133 5.49 10.39 17.73
C THR A 133 6.07 11.69 17.15
N ASN A 134 5.88 12.82 17.85
CA ASN A 134 6.44 14.10 17.40
C ASN A 134 7.99 14.06 17.28
N ASP A 135 8.66 13.32 18.16
CA ASP A 135 10.13 13.19 18.14
C ASP A 135 10.60 12.33 16.95
N GLU A 136 9.82 11.31 16.57
CA GLU A 136 10.06 10.52 15.36
C GLU A 136 9.81 11.34 14.10
N LEU A 137 8.71 12.11 14.03
CA LEU A 137 8.42 12.99 12.90
C LEU A 137 9.52 14.03 12.69
N ALA A 138 9.97 14.69 13.76
CA ALA A 138 11.07 15.65 13.71
C ALA A 138 12.40 15.00 13.30
N GLY A 139 12.65 13.76 13.72
CA GLY A 139 13.84 13.02 13.32
C GLY A 139 13.83 12.58 11.85
N VAL A 140 12.66 12.16 11.34
CA VAL A 140 12.47 11.84 9.91
C VAL A 140 12.63 13.10 9.05
N GLU A 141 12.11 14.24 9.48
CA GLU A 141 12.32 15.53 8.80
C GLU A 141 13.81 15.88 8.76
N ALA A 142 14.50 15.84 9.90
CA ALA A 142 15.94 16.11 9.95
C ALA A 142 16.77 15.09 9.14
N PHE A 143 16.32 13.84 9.03
CA PHE A 143 16.94 12.81 8.20
C PHE A 143 16.82 13.12 6.70
N THR A 144 15.64 13.52 6.25
CA THR A 144 15.39 13.83 4.83
C THR A 144 15.98 15.18 4.42
N ASP A 145 15.95 16.19 5.30
CA ASP A 145 16.64 17.48 5.10
C ASP A 145 18.15 17.31 4.96
N ALA A 146 18.71 16.31 5.66
CA ALA A 146 20.12 15.96 5.55
C ALA A 146 20.47 15.19 4.25
N GLY A 147 19.50 14.87 3.39
CA GLY A 147 19.71 14.14 2.13
C GLY A 147 19.31 12.66 2.16
N GLY A 148 18.75 12.18 3.28
CA GLY A 148 18.22 10.84 3.42
C GLY A 148 17.01 10.62 2.53
N ARG A 149 16.92 9.45 1.88
CA ARG A 149 15.81 9.12 0.99
C ARG A 149 14.70 8.44 1.75
N MET A 150 13.46 8.85 1.52
CA MET A 150 12.30 8.25 2.16
C MET A 150 11.29 7.77 1.11
N LEU A 151 10.90 6.51 1.19
CA LEU A 151 9.79 5.93 0.44
C LEU A 151 8.63 5.69 1.40
N VAL A 152 7.48 6.32 1.13
CA VAL A 152 6.24 6.11 1.89
C VAL A 152 5.21 5.49 0.98
N MET A 153 4.67 4.35 1.36
CA MET A 153 3.68 3.62 0.59
C MET A 153 2.42 3.42 1.43
N GLY A 154 1.27 3.71 0.83
CA GLY A 154 -0.02 3.68 1.51
C GLY A 154 -1.10 3.21 0.55
N GLY A 155 -1.56 1.99 0.73
CA GLY A 155 -2.70 1.42 0.02
C GLY A 155 -4.05 1.77 0.66
N PRO A 156 -5.15 1.25 0.10
CA PRO A 156 -6.49 1.49 0.59
C PRO A 156 -6.70 0.92 2.00
N PRO A 157 -7.75 1.36 2.73
CA PRO A 157 -8.08 0.79 4.04
C PRO A 157 -8.37 -0.71 3.93
N SER A 158 -7.72 -1.52 4.77
CA SER A 158 -8.00 -2.95 4.90
C SER A 158 -9.03 -3.20 6.00
N ILE A 159 -9.81 -4.27 5.83
CA ILE A 159 -10.78 -4.70 6.83
C ILE A 159 -10.10 -5.69 7.78
N GLN A 160 -9.96 -5.32 9.04
CA GLN A 160 -9.48 -6.24 10.06
C GLN A 160 -10.64 -6.84 10.85
N ALA A 161 -10.58 -8.17 11.03
CA ALA A 161 -11.42 -8.86 12.00
C ALA A 161 -10.83 -8.65 13.40
N SER A 162 -11.55 -7.93 14.26
CA SER A 162 -11.21 -7.77 15.67
C SER A 162 -12.03 -8.75 16.51
N GLY A 163 -11.40 -9.42 17.48
CA GLY A 163 -12.05 -10.37 18.38
C GLY A 163 -12.20 -11.80 17.81
N GLY A 164 -12.52 -12.75 18.69
CA GLY A 164 -12.74 -14.13 18.28
C GLY A 164 -14.04 -14.25 17.47
N LEU A 165 -13.94 -14.66 16.19
CA LEU A 165 -15.10 -15.04 15.37
C LEU A 165 -15.89 -16.21 15.97
N LEU A 166 -15.25 -16.97 16.84
CA LEU A 166 -15.85 -17.96 17.71
C LEU A 166 -16.74 -17.28 18.76
N PHE A 167 -18.02 -17.68 18.79
CA PHE A 167 -19.10 -17.15 19.63
C PHE A 167 -19.67 -15.76 19.25
N GLY A 168 -19.37 -15.23 18.06
CA GLY A 168 -20.01 -14.02 17.54
C GLY A 168 -19.65 -12.73 18.30
N LEU A 169 -18.51 -12.72 18.98
CA LEU A 169 -17.99 -11.58 19.73
C LEU A 169 -16.98 -10.73 18.93
N GLY A 170 -16.75 -11.07 17.66
CA GLY A 170 -15.85 -10.35 16.76
C GLY A 170 -16.57 -9.34 15.86
N GLY A 171 -15.87 -8.28 15.47
CA GLY A 171 -16.32 -7.27 14.53
C GLY A 171 -15.34 -7.09 13.38
N PHE A 172 -15.79 -6.47 12.29
CA PHE A 172 -14.93 -6.03 11.20
C PHE A 172 -14.81 -4.52 11.29
N GLU A 173 -13.59 -4.01 11.41
CA GLU A 173 -13.35 -2.57 11.46
C GLU A 173 -12.39 -2.15 10.34
N PRO A 174 -12.75 -1.12 9.54
CA PRO A 174 -11.84 -0.61 8.53
C PRO A 174 -10.67 0.11 9.22
N THR A 175 -9.45 -0.25 8.81
CA THR A 175 -8.21 0.38 9.24
C THR A 175 -7.51 1.01 8.04
N ALA A 176 -7.34 2.33 8.06
CA ALA A 176 -6.59 3.07 7.05
C ALA A 176 -5.14 3.28 7.51
N PRO A 177 -4.15 3.24 6.61
CA PRO A 177 -2.78 3.62 6.92
C PRO A 177 -2.66 5.06 7.47
N ARG A 178 -1.65 5.30 8.29
CA ARG A 178 -1.25 6.58 8.88
C ARG A 178 -0.17 7.29 8.05
N THR A 179 -0.13 7.07 6.74
CA THR A 179 0.91 7.63 5.85
C THR A 179 0.90 9.16 5.79
N THR A 180 -0.28 9.79 5.86
CA THR A 180 -0.42 11.25 5.82
C THR A 180 0.28 11.95 6.99
N ASP A 181 0.43 11.28 8.15
CA ASP A 181 1.13 11.85 9.32
C ASP A 181 2.60 12.16 8.98
N LEU A 182 3.23 11.35 8.12
CA LEU A 182 4.58 11.57 7.60
C LEU A 182 4.59 12.49 6.38
N ALA A 183 3.70 12.23 5.42
CA ALA A 183 3.77 12.82 4.10
C ALA A 183 3.36 14.31 4.06
N SER A 184 2.49 14.74 4.99
CA SER A 184 1.93 16.09 4.99
C SER A 184 2.97 17.20 5.17
N THR A 185 4.03 16.96 5.96
CA THR A 185 5.17 17.89 6.11
C THR A 185 5.87 18.17 4.78
N TYR A 186 5.80 17.23 3.84
CA TYR A 186 6.42 17.35 2.51
C TYR A 186 5.45 17.82 1.44
N GLY A 187 4.28 18.35 1.83
CA GLY A 187 3.25 18.79 0.90
C GLY A 187 2.55 17.64 0.18
N ILE A 188 2.55 16.43 0.74
CA ILE A 188 1.93 15.24 0.12
C ILE A 188 0.74 14.77 0.98
N ALA A 189 -0.38 14.45 0.32
CA ALA A 189 -1.56 13.91 0.96
C ALA A 189 -2.08 12.67 0.23
N TYR A 190 -2.42 11.64 1.00
CA TYR A 190 -3.11 10.45 0.51
C TYR A 190 -4.62 10.70 0.54
N GLY A 191 -5.28 10.51 -0.59
CA GLY A 191 -6.72 10.65 -0.70
C GLY A 191 -7.48 9.46 -0.11
N SER A 192 -8.79 9.65 0.04
CA SER A 192 -9.69 8.61 0.52
C SER A 192 -10.39 7.89 -0.63
N GLY A 193 -10.64 6.60 -0.45
CA GLY A 193 -11.18 5.72 -1.49
C GLY A 193 -10.09 5.05 -2.29
N TYR A 194 -10.49 4.44 -3.40
CA TYR A 194 -9.62 3.76 -4.34
C TYR A 194 -9.91 4.28 -5.74
N LEU A 195 -8.93 4.20 -6.61
CA LEU A 195 -9.05 4.48 -8.03
C LEU A 195 -9.52 3.23 -8.77
N TYR A 196 -10.30 3.46 -9.81
CA TYR A 196 -10.77 2.39 -10.69
C TYR A 196 -10.93 2.89 -12.12
N ASN A 197 -10.77 2.01 -13.08
CA ASN A 197 -10.99 2.26 -14.50
C ASN A 197 -11.80 1.10 -15.06
N MET A 198 -12.94 1.39 -15.69
CA MET A 198 -13.85 0.36 -16.20
C MET A 198 -13.52 -0.07 -17.63
N GLU A 199 -12.72 0.74 -18.33
CA GLU A 199 -12.43 0.57 -19.76
C GLU A 199 -11.02 0.06 -19.97
N GLU A 200 -10.04 0.63 -19.26
CA GLU A 200 -8.63 0.29 -19.39
C GLU A 200 -8.07 -0.16 -18.03
N ASN A 201 -7.98 -1.48 -17.84
CA ASN A 201 -7.59 -2.09 -16.58
C ASN A 201 -6.96 -3.46 -16.81
N ASP A 202 -6.12 -3.88 -15.86
CA ASP A 202 -5.55 -5.23 -15.82
C ASP A 202 -6.58 -6.20 -15.24
N ASN A 203 -7.55 -6.60 -16.07
CA ASN A 203 -8.50 -7.70 -15.82
C ASN A 203 -9.39 -7.58 -14.58
N ASN A 204 -9.31 -6.43 -13.91
CA ASN A 204 -10.07 -6.04 -12.76
C ASN A 204 -10.13 -4.52 -12.76
N TYR A 205 -11.34 -3.95 -12.76
CA TYR A 205 -11.54 -2.51 -12.80
C TYR A 205 -10.80 -1.70 -11.72
N LYS A 206 -10.33 -2.35 -10.64
CA LYS A 206 -9.53 -1.70 -9.59
C LYS A 206 -8.02 -1.86 -9.74
N SER A 207 -7.59 -2.67 -10.69
CA SER A 207 -6.21 -2.84 -11.13
C SER A 207 -6.03 -1.92 -12.33
N ILE A 208 -5.73 -0.66 -12.03
CA ILE A 208 -5.62 0.37 -13.06
C ILE A 208 -4.21 0.42 -13.61
N TYR A 209 -4.10 0.88 -14.85
CA TYR A 209 -2.83 1.30 -15.40
C TYR A 209 -2.49 2.72 -14.96
N ALA A 210 -1.21 2.97 -14.73
CA ALA A 210 -0.68 4.30 -14.54
C ALA A 210 0.55 4.53 -15.43
N GLU A 211 0.68 5.75 -15.93
CA GLU A 211 1.67 6.13 -16.94
C GLU A 211 2.49 7.34 -16.46
N PRO A 212 3.71 7.54 -17.00
CA PRO A 212 4.53 8.70 -16.67
C PRO A 212 3.84 10.06 -16.93
N ALA A 213 3.72 10.86 -15.87
CA ALA A 213 3.40 12.29 -15.96
C ALA A 213 4.64 13.20 -15.91
N SER A 214 5.81 12.60 -15.65
CA SER A 214 7.10 13.28 -15.63
C SER A 214 8.18 12.40 -16.25
N SER A 215 9.26 13.01 -16.75
CA SER A 215 10.41 12.30 -17.30
C SER A 215 11.56 12.22 -16.29
N GLY A 216 12.37 11.15 -16.32
CA GLY A 216 13.56 11.06 -15.48
C GLY A 216 13.35 10.30 -14.17
N GLY A 217 14.41 9.67 -13.68
CA GLY A 217 14.49 9.06 -12.36
C GLY A 217 13.44 7.96 -12.17
N LEU A 218 12.40 8.26 -11.41
CA LEU A 218 11.38 7.27 -11.02
C LEU A 218 10.55 6.74 -12.21
N ALA A 219 10.47 7.51 -13.30
CA ALA A 219 9.74 7.14 -14.51
C ALA A 219 10.66 6.70 -15.66
N ASP A 220 11.97 6.56 -15.43
CA ASP A 220 12.89 6.17 -16.50
C ASP A 220 12.61 4.73 -16.95
N GLY A 221 12.38 4.55 -18.25
CA GLY A 221 12.10 3.24 -18.83
C GLY A 221 10.72 2.67 -18.54
N VAL A 222 9.87 3.37 -17.78
CA VAL A 222 8.49 2.96 -17.50
C VAL A 222 7.61 3.45 -18.65
N GLU A 223 6.93 2.55 -19.35
CA GLU A 223 5.86 2.88 -20.29
C GLU A 223 4.52 2.88 -19.55
N ARG A 224 4.24 1.82 -18.78
CA ARG A 224 3.10 1.76 -17.86
C ARG A 224 3.32 0.81 -16.69
N VAL A 225 2.57 1.01 -15.61
CA VAL A 225 2.56 0.11 -14.44
C VAL A 225 1.14 -0.31 -14.09
N VAL A 226 1.01 -1.43 -13.37
CA VAL A 226 -0.26 -1.87 -12.79
C VAL A 226 -0.25 -1.59 -11.28
N VAL A 227 -1.23 -0.83 -10.81
CA VAL A 227 -1.46 -0.59 -9.38
C VAL A 227 -2.86 -1.03 -8.98
N ARG A 228 -2.98 -1.76 -7.86
CA ARG A 228 -4.24 -2.40 -7.45
C ARG A 228 -4.85 -1.71 -6.24
N ASP A 229 -6.14 -1.34 -6.37
CA ASP A 229 -6.90 -0.55 -5.40
C ASP A 229 -6.17 0.75 -4.95
N ALA A 230 -5.36 1.34 -5.82
CA ALA A 230 -4.50 2.48 -5.49
C ALA A 230 -5.31 3.68 -4.97
N VAL A 231 -4.76 4.39 -3.98
CA VAL A 231 -5.33 5.65 -3.48
C VAL A 231 -4.72 6.84 -4.23
N PRO A 232 -5.48 7.91 -4.52
CA PRO A 232 -4.91 9.06 -5.20
C PRO A 232 -3.96 9.83 -4.29
N ILE A 233 -2.82 10.23 -4.82
CA ILE A 233 -1.85 11.11 -4.19
C ILE A 233 -2.09 12.54 -4.66
N ARG A 234 -2.05 13.48 -3.72
CA ARG A 234 -2.03 14.91 -4.01
C ARG A 234 -0.71 15.49 -3.52
N THR A 235 -0.16 16.42 -4.28
CA THR A 235 1.05 17.13 -3.88
C THR A 235 0.92 18.63 -4.12
N ASP A 236 1.47 19.42 -3.20
CA ASP A 236 1.68 20.86 -3.32
C ASP A 236 3.18 21.12 -3.54
N GLY A 237 3.54 21.73 -4.67
CA GLY A 237 4.94 22.01 -5.04
C GLY A 237 5.79 20.80 -5.46
N GLY A 238 5.31 19.57 -5.26
CA GLY A 238 5.98 18.34 -5.71
C GLY A 238 5.72 17.99 -7.19
N THR A 239 6.28 16.85 -7.60
CA THR A 239 6.14 16.29 -8.96
C THR A 239 5.22 15.08 -8.92
N GLN A 240 4.16 15.08 -9.75
CA GLN A 240 3.40 13.87 -10.04
C GLN A 240 4.22 13.03 -11.02
N VAL A 241 4.59 11.82 -10.63
CA VAL A 241 5.49 10.97 -11.41
C VAL A 241 4.69 10.02 -12.28
N LEU A 242 3.72 9.32 -11.69
CA LEU A 242 2.81 8.41 -12.38
C LEU A 242 1.37 8.83 -12.11
N VAL A 243 0.56 8.87 -13.15
CA VAL A 243 -0.88 9.18 -13.09
C VAL A 243 -1.68 8.06 -13.73
N GLY A 244 -2.87 7.78 -13.20
CA GLY A 244 -3.77 6.81 -13.80
C GLY A 244 -4.16 7.20 -15.23
N THR A 245 -4.36 6.21 -16.11
CA THR A 245 -4.72 6.44 -17.52
C THR A 245 -6.09 7.09 -17.69
N GLU A 246 -6.41 7.50 -18.92
CA GLU A 246 -7.70 8.09 -19.27
C GLU A 246 -8.88 7.21 -18.81
N GLY A 247 -9.91 7.82 -18.23
CA GLY A 247 -11.06 7.09 -17.67
C GLY A 247 -10.89 6.68 -16.20
N THR A 248 -9.69 6.83 -15.61
CA THR A 248 -9.48 6.62 -14.17
C THR A 248 -10.42 7.49 -13.33
N THR A 249 -11.12 6.84 -12.40
CA THR A 249 -12.21 7.44 -11.62
C THR A 249 -12.02 7.18 -10.12
N LEU A 250 -12.30 8.18 -9.30
CA LEU A 250 -12.21 8.08 -7.84
C LEU A 250 -13.50 7.48 -7.24
N SER A 251 -13.40 6.41 -6.44
CA SER A 251 -14.58 5.70 -5.93
C SER A 251 -15.47 6.49 -4.98
N THR A 252 -14.92 7.49 -4.28
CA THR A 252 -15.65 8.30 -3.29
C THR A 252 -16.49 9.39 -3.91
N THR A 253 -16.02 10.02 -5.00
CA THR A 253 -16.74 11.11 -5.68
C THR A 253 -17.35 10.70 -7.01
N ARG A 254 -16.86 9.60 -7.61
CA ARG A 254 -17.18 9.17 -8.97
C ARG A 254 -16.74 10.15 -10.04
N ASP A 255 -15.80 11.03 -9.71
CA ASP A 255 -15.20 11.93 -10.67
C ASP A 255 -14.12 11.18 -11.46
N THR A 256 -14.19 11.29 -12.79
CA THR A 256 -13.14 10.87 -13.70
C THR A 256 -12.14 12.00 -13.85
N GLY A 257 -10.84 11.68 -13.83
CA GLY A 257 -9.80 12.68 -13.96
C GLY A 257 -8.40 12.10 -13.91
N GLU A 258 -7.41 12.99 -13.95
CA GLU A 258 -6.01 12.63 -13.79
C GLU A 258 -5.67 12.54 -12.30
N TYR A 259 -5.37 11.33 -11.84
CA TYR A 259 -5.05 11.05 -10.43
C TYR A 259 -3.64 10.50 -10.33
N ALA A 260 -2.75 11.23 -9.65
CA ALA A 260 -1.43 10.71 -9.34
C ALA A 260 -1.52 9.49 -8.42
N VAL A 261 -0.74 8.46 -8.72
CA VAL A 261 -0.55 7.29 -7.85
C VAL A 261 0.87 7.25 -7.29
N LEU A 262 1.79 7.99 -7.91
CA LEU A 262 3.15 8.18 -7.44
C LEU A 262 3.52 9.66 -7.53
N ALA A 263 4.02 10.22 -6.43
CA ALA A 263 4.51 11.60 -6.40
C ALA A 263 5.81 11.74 -5.61
N ARG A 264 6.61 12.74 -5.98
CA ARG A 264 7.87 13.11 -5.34
C ARG A 264 7.76 14.50 -4.74
N SER A 265 8.23 14.68 -3.51
CA SER A 265 8.19 15.98 -2.82
C SER A 265 9.05 17.03 -3.53
N GLN A 266 8.79 18.31 -3.29
CA GLN A 266 9.53 19.42 -3.89
C GLN A 266 11.05 19.35 -3.62
N GLY A 267 11.45 18.88 -2.43
CA GLY A 267 12.85 18.68 -2.05
C GLY A 267 13.49 17.41 -2.66
N GLY A 268 12.69 16.56 -3.31
CA GLY A 268 13.16 15.38 -4.01
C GLY A 268 13.60 14.22 -3.11
N ASN A 269 13.60 14.37 -1.79
CA ASN A 269 14.06 13.32 -0.86
C ASN A 269 12.96 12.39 -0.37
N VAL A 270 11.69 12.69 -0.66
CA VAL A 270 10.54 11.87 -0.28
C VAL A 270 9.74 11.48 -1.51
N THR A 271 9.45 10.19 -1.62
CA THR A 271 8.60 9.60 -2.66
C THR A 271 7.42 8.92 -1.99
N ALA A 272 6.22 9.20 -2.51
CA ALA A 272 4.97 8.65 -2.03
C ALA A 272 4.31 7.79 -3.11
N VAL A 273 3.89 6.58 -2.76
CA VAL A 273 3.14 5.68 -3.64
C VAL A 273 1.81 5.32 -2.98
N GLY A 274 0.71 5.43 -3.73
CA GLY A 274 -0.66 5.13 -3.30
C GLY A 274 -1.02 3.64 -3.31
N ASP A 275 -0.03 2.77 -3.47
CA ASP A 275 -0.17 1.33 -3.52
C ASP A 275 1.09 0.64 -2.95
N THR A 276 0.94 -0.60 -2.50
CA THR A 276 2.02 -1.52 -2.13
C THR A 276 1.97 -2.82 -2.91
N SER A 277 0.87 -3.13 -3.60
CA SER A 277 0.62 -4.44 -4.21
C SER A 277 1.58 -4.78 -5.32
N PHE A 278 2.04 -3.79 -6.10
CA PHE A 278 3.03 -3.95 -7.17
C PHE A 278 4.36 -4.55 -6.68
N LEU A 279 4.65 -4.48 -5.37
CA LEU A 279 5.85 -5.07 -4.79
C LEU A 279 5.72 -6.56 -4.49
N SER A 280 4.52 -7.15 -4.49
CA SER A 280 4.41 -8.58 -4.22
C SER A 280 5.01 -9.37 -5.37
N ARG A 281 5.53 -10.58 -5.08
CA ARG A 281 6.06 -11.46 -6.14
C ARG A 281 5.04 -11.78 -7.23
N GLU A 282 3.76 -11.71 -6.90
CA GLU A 282 2.65 -11.99 -7.82
C GLU A 282 2.42 -10.84 -8.81
N ASN A 283 2.78 -9.60 -8.46
CA ASN A 283 2.51 -8.42 -9.30
C ASN A 283 3.78 -7.70 -9.78
N ALA A 284 4.96 -8.10 -9.29
CA ALA A 284 6.22 -7.38 -9.54
C ALA A 284 6.65 -7.37 -11.01
N TYR A 285 6.04 -8.21 -11.85
CA TYR A 285 6.32 -8.32 -13.28
C TYR A 285 5.08 -8.03 -14.14
N ASP A 286 4.03 -7.44 -13.54
CA ASP A 286 2.87 -6.96 -14.28
C ASP A 286 3.25 -5.62 -14.96
N ALA A 287 3.03 -5.51 -16.27
CA ALA A 287 3.48 -4.36 -17.07
C ALA A 287 4.98 -4.07 -16.84
N ASP A 288 5.35 -2.80 -16.58
CA ASP A 288 6.72 -2.41 -16.21
C ASP A 288 6.90 -2.24 -14.68
N ASN A 289 6.17 -3.00 -13.87
CA ASN A 289 6.31 -2.92 -12.41
C ASN A 289 7.75 -3.21 -11.97
N GLU A 290 8.46 -4.13 -12.61
CA GLU A 290 9.85 -4.46 -12.33
C GLU A 290 10.79 -3.28 -12.60
N VAL A 291 10.50 -2.49 -13.65
CA VAL A 291 11.26 -1.28 -13.96
C VAL A 291 11.02 -0.22 -12.88
N LEU A 292 9.77 -0.03 -12.46
CA LEU A 292 9.46 0.89 -11.36
C LEU A 292 10.13 0.46 -10.05
N ILE A 293 10.17 -0.83 -9.74
CA ILE A 293 10.85 -1.35 -8.55
C ILE A 293 12.35 -1.06 -8.61
N GLY A 294 12.97 -1.26 -9.76
CA GLY A 294 14.37 -0.88 -10.02
C GLY A 294 14.62 0.61 -9.76
N ASN A 295 13.75 1.46 -10.32
CA ASN A 295 13.84 2.91 -10.15
C ASN A 295 13.64 3.36 -8.69
N LEU A 296 12.76 2.69 -7.93
CA LEU A 296 12.58 2.92 -6.50
C LEU A 296 13.80 2.51 -5.70
N ALA A 297 14.42 1.37 -6.03
CA ALA A 297 15.67 0.94 -5.43
C ALA A 297 16.80 1.95 -5.70
N ASP A 298 16.93 2.44 -6.94
CA ASP A 298 17.87 3.48 -7.31
C ASP A 298 17.63 4.77 -6.52
N PHE A 299 16.37 5.21 -6.41
CA PHE A 299 15.99 6.36 -5.62
C PHE A 299 16.45 6.23 -4.16
N LEU A 300 16.26 5.06 -3.55
CA LEU A 300 16.64 4.81 -2.14
C LEU A 300 18.16 4.93 -1.94
N VAL A 301 18.97 4.44 -2.87
CA VAL A 301 20.42 4.34 -2.66
C VAL A 301 21.23 5.52 -3.19
N THR A 302 20.63 6.39 -4.00
CA THR A 302 21.27 7.59 -4.59
C THR A 302 21.05 8.85 -3.74
N GLY A 303 20.64 8.70 -2.48
CA GLY A 303 20.66 9.77 -1.48
C GLY A 303 22.08 10.09 -1.01
N ASP A 304 22.37 11.38 -0.85
CA ASP A 304 23.62 11.86 -0.25
C ASP A 304 23.33 12.41 1.14
N LYS A 305 23.02 11.51 2.07
CA LYS A 305 22.68 11.90 3.44
C LYS A 305 23.94 12.27 4.22
N ALA A 306 23.92 13.44 4.85
CA ALA A 306 24.96 13.82 5.81
C ALA A 306 25.06 12.80 6.96
N GLU A 307 26.29 12.41 7.28
CA GLU A 307 26.57 11.46 8.35
C GLU A 307 26.07 11.98 9.72
N GLY A 308 25.56 11.06 10.54
CA GLY A 308 25.13 11.38 11.91
C GLY A 308 23.83 12.17 12.03
N ALA A 309 23.17 12.55 10.93
CA ALA A 309 21.80 13.05 10.93
C ALA A 309 20.79 11.90 11.00
N PRO A 310 19.71 11.99 11.82
CA PRO A 310 19.33 13.13 12.64
C PRO A 310 20.17 13.24 13.93
N LYS A 311 20.52 14.48 14.33
CA LYS A 311 21.35 14.70 15.52
C LYS A 311 20.70 14.11 16.79
N PRO A 312 21.49 13.61 17.76
CA PRO A 312 20.97 13.22 19.05
C PRO A 312 20.27 14.40 19.76
N PRO A 313 19.22 14.13 20.57
CA PRO A 313 18.62 15.16 21.41
C PRO A 313 19.68 15.90 22.24
N GLY A 314 19.66 17.23 22.21
CA GLY A 314 20.58 18.08 22.96
C GLY A 314 21.96 18.33 22.32
N ALA A 315 22.22 17.85 21.10
CA ALA A 315 23.49 18.12 20.39
C ALA A 315 23.70 19.60 20.03
N ASP A 316 22.62 20.38 19.92
CA ASP A 316 22.65 21.83 19.69
C ASP A 316 22.54 22.65 20.99
N ALA A 317 22.51 21.98 22.16
CA ALA A 317 22.61 22.69 23.43
C ALA A 317 24.01 23.34 23.50
N PRO A 318 24.12 24.66 23.78
CA PRO A 318 25.41 25.30 23.96
C PRO A 318 26.15 24.52 25.03
N ASN A 319 27.31 23.98 24.66
CA ASN A 319 28.17 23.17 25.50
C ASN A 319 28.26 23.88 26.85
N GLY A 320 27.57 23.32 27.86
CA GLY A 320 27.51 23.89 29.20
C GLY A 320 28.91 23.81 29.77
N GLY A 321 29.72 24.83 29.50
CA GLY A 321 31.05 24.97 30.03
C GLY A 321 30.99 24.69 31.51
N THR A 322 31.85 23.78 31.96
CA THR A 322 32.10 23.49 33.36
C THR A 322 32.19 24.79 34.13
N GLY A 323 31.08 25.14 34.79
CA GLY A 323 31.05 26.26 35.73
C GLY A 323 32.11 25.99 36.80
N PRO A 324 32.87 27.00 37.23
CA PRO A 324 33.86 26.80 38.27
C PRO A 324 33.17 26.24 39.51
N ALA A 325 33.81 25.27 40.16
CA ALA A 325 33.39 24.74 41.46
C ALA A 325 32.99 25.89 42.40
N PRO A 326 31.97 25.72 43.27
CA PRO A 326 31.54 26.79 44.15
C PRO A 326 32.67 27.14 45.12
N GLY A 327 33.38 28.21 44.76
CA GLY A 327 34.33 28.90 45.62
C GLY A 327 33.57 29.47 46.81
N SER A 328 34.15 29.27 47.98
CA SER A 328 33.70 29.77 49.27
C SER A 328 33.28 31.23 49.18
N GLY A 329 31.98 31.51 49.35
CA GLY A 329 31.46 32.86 49.42
C GLY A 329 31.99 33.61 50.66
N PRO A 330 32.15 34.94 50.59
CA PRO A 330 32.62 35.74 51.72
C PRO A 330 31.55 35.85 52.82
N THR A 331 32.01 35.80 54.06
CA THR A 331 31.24 35.88 55.30
C THR A 331 30.38 37.15 55.38
N GLU A 332 29.07 37.01 55.55
CA GLU A 332 28.13 38.12 55.81
C GLU A 332 28.40 38.71 57.21
N PRO A 333 28.51 40.05 57.39
CA PRO A 333 28.65 40.66 58.71
C PRO A 333 27.31 40.67 59.48
N PRO A 334 27.32 40.72 60.82
CA PRO A 334 26.12 40.55 61.63
C PRO A 334 25.14 41.73 61.45
N ARG A 335 23.84 41.42 61.36
CA ARG A 335 22.77 42.43 61.31
C ARG A 335 22.46 42.95 62.72
N GLU A 336 22.43 44.27 62.88
CA GLU A 336 21.93 44.94 64.11
C GLU A 336 20.40 44.85 64.22
N PRO A 337 19.84 44.72 65.44
CA PRO A 337 18.40 44.66 65.64
C PRO A 337 17.75 46.05 65.55
N THR A 338 16.65 46.14 64.79
CA THR A 338 15.80 47.34 64.66
C THR A 338 14.85 47.47 65.86
N PRO A 339 14.62 48.67 66.45
CA PRO A 339 13.69 48.83 67.56
C PRO A 339 12.23 48.93 67.11
N ALA A 340 11.32 48.43 67.96
CA ALA A 340 9.87 48.42 67.73
C ALA A 340 9.22 49.82 67.93
N PRO A 341 8.14 50.14 67.20
CA PRO A 341 7.45 51.42 67.34
C PRO A 341 6.51 51.44 68.55
N ALA A 342 6.31 52.65 69.10
CA ALA A 342 5.45 52.97 70.24
C ALA A 342 3.95 52.98 69.89
#